data_AF-A0A7J4IZI6-F1
#
_entry.id   AF-A0A7J4IZI6-F1
#
_cell.length_a   1.000
_cell.length_b   1.000
_cell.length_c   1.000
_cell.angle_alpha   90.00
_cell.angle_beta   90.00
_cell.angle_gamma   90.00
#
_symmetry.space_group_name_H-M   'P 1'
#
loop_
_entity.id
_entity.type
_entity.pdbx_description
1 polymer ?
#
loop_
_entity_poly.entity_id
_entity_poly.type
_entity_poly.pdbx_seq_one_letter_code
_entity_poly.pdbx_strand_id
1 'polypeptide(L)'
;MLGEGIDHRHYFREELFSHLGWKTGTTETVEETEAEFELIVRGVSYGEFHLRIAHTIGTESIAYKQHNAMTRLSWGQAKQYIAQPDLIGRTLSLYRDEENPTRFLLEID
;
A
#
# COMPACT_ATOMS: atom_id res chain seq x y z
N MET A 1 -5.08 -12.07 -8.26
CA MET A 1 -6.36 -11.37 -8.49
C MET A 1 -6.93 -11.08 -7.10
N LEU A 2 -7.04 -9.82 -6.69
CA LEU A 2 -7.73 -9.48 -5.45
C LEU A 2 -9.21 -9.89 -5.64
N GLY A 3 -9.77 -10.61 -4.66
CA GLY A 3 -10.99 -11.41 -4.81
C GLY A 3 -12.23 -10.61 -5.21
N GLU A 4 -13.13 -11.26 -5.96
CA GLU A 4 -14.45 -10.70 -6.26
C GLU A 4 -15.15 -10.28 -4.95
N GLY A 5 -15.61 -9.04 -4.87
CA GLY A 5 -16.34 -8.50 -3.72
C GLY A 5 -15.55 -7.58 -2.78
N ILE A 6 -14.24 -7.38 -2.99
CA ILE A 6 -13.47 -6.40 -2.20
C ILE A 6 -13.72 -4.98 -2.74
N ASP A 7 -14.20 -4.07 -1.88
CA ASP A 7 -14.26 -2.65 -2.22
C ASP A 7 -12.90 -1.99 -2.02
N HIS A 8 -12.12 -1.91 -3.10
CA HIS A 8 -10.77 -1.37 -3.09
C HIS A 8 -10.68 0.08 -2.64
N ARG A 9 -11.80 0.83 -2.69
CA ARG A 9 -11.84 2.21 -2.21
C ARG A 9 -11.59 2.27 -0.70
N HIS A 10 -12.03 1.26 0.04
CA HIS A 10 -12.04 1.23 1.50
C HIS A 10 -11.10 0.18 2.08
N TYR A 11 -11.01 -1.00 1.46
CA TYR A 11 -10.29 -2.17 1.97
C TYR A 11 -8.89 -1.87 2.51
N PHE A 12 -8.05 -1.17 1.72
CA PHE A 12 -6.69 -0.89 2.15
C PHE A 12 -6.63 -0.03 3.41
N ARG A 13 -7.49 0.99 3.51
CA ARG A 13 -7.49 1.95 4.62
C ARG A 13 -8.23 1.43 5.85
N GLU A 14 -9.34 0.72 5.65
CA GLU A 14 -10.28 0.34 6.71
C GLU A 14 -10.07 -1.09 7.21
N GLU A 15 -9.43 -1.96 6.43
CA GLU A 15 -9.18 -3.35 6.82
C GLU A 15 -7.68 -3.61 6.97
N LEU A 16 -6.91 -3.43 5.89
CA LEU A 16 -5.49 -3.81 5.85
C LEU A 16 -4.64 -2.92 6.77
N PHE A 17 -4.72 -1.60 6.59
CA PHE A 17 -3.94 -0.61 7.34
C PHE A 17 -4.71 0.01 8.52
N SER A 18 -5.75 -0.67 8.99
CA SER A 18 -6.66 -0.19 10.05
C SER A 18 -5.99 0.07 11.40
N HIS A 19 -4.87 -0.59 11.67
CA HIS A 19 -4.15 -0.50 12.94
C HIS A 19 -3.07 0.59 12.94
N LEU A 20 -2.88 1.29 11.83
CA LEU A 20 -1.91 2.37 11.73
C LEU A 20 -2.46 3.69 12.28
N GLY A 21 -1.57 4.51 12.82
CA GLY A 21 -1.90 5.85 13.28
C GLY A 21 -2.08 6.81 12.11
N TRP A 22 -3.31 6.94 11.59
CA TRP A 22 -3.65 7.87 10.54
C TRP A 22 -3.77 9.30 11.07
N LYS A 23 -3.21 10.26 10.33
CA LYS A 23 -3.29 11.69 10.61
C LYS A 23 -3.77 12.45 9.37
N THR A 24 -4.37 13.61 9.56
CA THR A 24 -4.63 14.52 8.43
C THR A 24 -3.32 14.82 7.72
N GLY A 25 -3.34 14.63 6.40
CA GLY A 25 -2.20 14.81 5.52
C GLY A 25 -2.01 16.26 5.10
N THR A 26 -1.37 16.43 3.94
CA THR A 26 -1.07 17.75 3.37
C THR A 26 -2.35 18.56 3.03
N THR A 27 -3.45 17.87 2.75
CA THR A 27 -4.77 18.47 2.51
C THR A 27 -5.81 17.82 3.41
N GLU A 28 -6.89 18.53 3.73
CA GLU A 28 -7.99 18.01 4.55
C GLU A 28 -8.67 16.78 3.94
N THR A 29 -8.51 16.58 2.63
CA THR A 29 -9.07 15.47 1.86
C THR A 29 -8.16 14.24 1.79
N VAL A 30 -7.02 14.25 2.49
CA VAL A 30 -6.05 13.16 2.51
C VAL A 30 -5.68 12.84 3.95
N GLU A 31 -5.68 11.55 4.26
CA GLU A 31 -5.06 11.02 5.48
C GLU A 31 -3.74 10.36 5.12
N GLU A 32 -2.78 10.42 6.04
CA GLU A 32 -1.45 9.86 5.85
C GLU A 32 -1.03 9.07 7.08
N THR A 33 -0.22 8.05 6.85
CA THR A 33 0.46 7.28 7.88
C THR A 33 1.75 6.70 7.30
N GLU A 34 2.56 6.07 8.14
CA GLU A 34 3.83 5.46 7.76
C GLU A 34 3.95 4.11 8.48
N ALA A 35 4.57 3.13 7.83
CA ALA A 35 4.80 1.80 8.40
C ALA A 35 6.05 1.15 7.81
N GLU A 36 6.56 0.14 8.50
CA GLU A 36 7.65 -0.70 8.02
C GLU A 36 7.12 -1.81 7.11
N PHE A 37 7.79 -1.98 5.97
CA PHE A 37 7.51 -3.04 5.01
C PHE A 37 8.78 -3.84 4.74
N GLU A 38 8.77 -5.15 4.97
CA GLU A 38 9.79 -6.02 4.39
C GLU A 38 9.55 -6.12 2.88
N LEU A 39 10.61 -5.97 2.08
CA LEU A 39 10.54 -6.08 0.63
C LEU A 39 11.25 -7.36 0.14
N ILE A 40 10.49 -8.22 -0.53
CA ILE A 40 11.01 -9.39 -1.25
C ILE A 40 10.78 -9.19 -2.75
N VAL A 41 11.83 -9.31 -3.55
CA VAL A 41 11.73 -9.28 -5.02
C VAL A 41 12.38 -10.54 -5.58
N ARG A 42 11.59 -11.36 -6.28
CA ARG A 42 11.99 -12.67 -6.83
C ARG A 42 12.65 -13.59 -5.80
N GLY A 43 12.03 -13.67 -4.62
CA GLY A 43 12.53 -14.48 -3.50
C GLY A 43 13.77 -13.94 -2.79
N VAL A 44 14.28 -12.75 -3.18
CA VAL A 44 15.41 -12.09 -2.49
C VAL A 44 14.85 -11.02 -1.56
N SER A 45 15.13 -11.13 -0.26
CA SER A 45 14.81 -10.08 0.72
C SER A 45 15.81 -8.92 0.61
N TYR A 46 15.27 -7.69 0.49
CA TYR A 46 16.02 -6.44 0.45
C TYR A 46 15.93 -5.65 1.77
N GLY A 47 15.32 -6.25 2.81
CA GLY A 47 15.17 -5.67 4.13
C GLY A 47 13.88 -4.85 4.31
N GLU A 48 13.82 -4.17 5.45
CA GLU A 48 12.68 -3.34 5.86
C GLU A 48 12.81 -1.90 5.32
N PHE A 49 11.69 -1.34 4.87
CA PHE A 49 11.57 0.03 4.38
C PHE A 49 10.42 0.76 5.08
N HIS A 50 10.72 1.95 5.60
CA HIS A 50 9.72 2.87 6.11
C HIS A 50 9.01 3.56 4.95
N LEU A 51 7.77 3.17 4.67
CA LEU A 51 7.00 3.69 3.53
C LEU A 51 5.84 4.55 3.98
N ARG A 52 5.63 5.67 3.27
CA ARG A 52 4.48 6.54 3.46
C ARG A 52 3.26 5.99 2.72
N ILE A 53 2.14 5.96 3.42
CA ILE A 53 0.83 5.55 2.91
C ILE A 53 -0.08 6.78 2.96
N ALA A 54 -0.73 7.08 1.85
CA ALA A 54 -1.69 8.18 1.75
C ALA A 54 -3.04 7.65 1.27
N HIS A 55 -4.12 8.12 1.87
CA HIS A 55 -5.48 7.73 1.50
C HIS A 55 -6.32 8.98 1.25
N THR A 56 -6.97 9.05 0.09
CA THR A 56 -7.87 10.17 -0.24
C THR A 56 -9.29 9.84 0.22
N ILE A 57 -9.83 10.60 1.17
CA ILE A 57 -11.16 10.38 1.76
C ILE A 57 -12.32 10.92 0.89
N GLY A 58 -12.01 11.76 -0.12
CA GLY A 58 -13.01 12.41 -0.95
C GLY A 58 -13.67 11.47 -1.97
N THR A 59 -15.00 11.52 -2.06
CA THR A 59 -15.82 10.68 -2.96
C THR A 59 -16.04 11.27 -4.35
N GLU A 60 -15.66 12.53 -4.56
CA GLU A 60 -15.99 13.25 -5.80
C GLU A 60 -15.05 13.00 -6.97
N SER A 61 -13.89 12.40 -6.70
CA SER A 61 -12.87 12.15 -7.72
C SER A 61 -13.31 11.11 -8.74
N ILE A 62 -12.76 11.21 -9.97
CA ILE A 62 -12.96 10.20 -11.03
C ILE A 62 -12.50 8.82 -10.53
N ALA A 63 -11.38 8.76 -9.81
CA ALA A 63 -10.85 7.51 -9.25
C ALA A 63 -11.86 6.82 -8.33
N TYR A 64 -12.49 7.56 -7.43
CA TYR A 64 -13.50 7.02 -6.53
C TYR A 64 -14.73 6.50 -7.30
N LYS A 65 -15.20 7.28 -8.28
CA LYS A 65 -16.36 6.93 -9.12
C LYS A 65 -16.09 5.72 -10.03
N GLN A 66 -14.82 5.45 -10.35
CA GLN A 66 -14.38 4.29 -11.11
C GLN A 66 -14.01 3.08 -10.23
N HIS A 67 -14.27 3.12 -8.92
CA HIS A 67 -13.93 2.05 -7.98
C HIS A 67 -12.43 1.72 -7.92
N ASN A 68 -11.57 2.70 -8.21
CA ASN A 68 -10.13 2.54 -8.03
C ASN A 68 -9.77 2.58 -6.54
N ALA A 69 -8.62 2.01 -6.21
CA ALA A 69 -8.04 2.16 -4.88
C ALA A 69 -7.77 3.63 -4.57
N MET A 70 -8.22 4.09 -3.40
CA MET A 70 -8.00 5.45 -2.92
C MET A 70 -6.74 5.59 -2.07
N THR A 71 -6.12 4.46 -1.74
CA THR A 71 -4.87 4.36 -1.00
C THR A 71 -3.68 4.26 -1.95
N ARG A 72 -2.61 5.00 -1.64
CA ARG A 72 -1.36 5.06 -2.41
C ARG A 72 -0.18 4.79 -1.50
N LEU A 73 0.76 3.97 -1.97
CA LEU A 73 2.02 3.71 -1.31
C LEU A 73 3.14 4.52 -1.99
N SER A 74 3.94 5.22 -1.21
CA SER A 74 5.10 5.98 -1.70
C SER A 74 6.37 5.17 -1.49
N TRP A 75 7.01 4.78 -2.58
CA TRP A 75 8.14 3.84 -2.57
C TRP A 75 9.43 4.33 -1.90
N GLY A 76 9.60 5.63 -1.70
CA GLY A 76 10.78 6.18 -1.00
C GLY A 76 12.11 5.58 -1.49
N GLN A 77 12.93 5.10 -0.55
CA GLN A 77 14.21 4.44 -0.82
C GLN A 77 14.06 3.05 -1.45
N ALA A 78 12.93 2.36 -1.25
CA ALA A 78 12.65 1.06 -1.85
C ALA A 78 12.55 1.13 -3.39
N LYS A 79 12.32 2.34 -3.94
CA LYS A 79 12.22 2.58 -5.39
C LYS A 79 13.39 1.98 -6.18
N GLN A 80 14.61 2.02 -5.63
CA GLN A 80 15.81 1.50 -6.32
C GLN A 80 15.75 -0.02 -6.60
N TYR A 81 14.98 -0.77 -5.82
CA TYR A 81 14.85 -2.22 -5.95
C TYR A 81 13.67 -2.64 -6.82
N ILE A 82 12.68 -1.76 -7.02
CA ILE A 82 11.45 -2.08 -7.77
C ILE A 82 11.38 -1.38 -9.13
N ALA A 83 12.15 -0.32 -9.34
CA ALA A 83 12.14 0.45 -10.59
C ALA A 83 13.00 -0.24 -11.67
N GLN A 84 12.78 -1.54 -11.87
CA GLN A 84 13.50 -2.37 -12.81
C GLN A 84 12.56 -2.79 -13.96
N PRO A 85 12.97 -2.65 -15.24
CA PRO A 85 12.09 -2.98 -16.38
C PRO A 85 11.62 -4.44 -16.42
N ASP A 86 12.40 -5.35 -15.85
CA ASP A 86 12.12 -6.79 -15.79
C ASP A 86 11.07 -7.16 -14.73
N LEU A 87 10.64 -6.20 -13.90
CA LEU A 87 9.50 -6.34 -12.98
C LEU A 87 8.17 -5.90 -13.61
N ILE A 88 8.19 -5.39 -14.84
CA ILE A 88 6.95 -5.05 -15.56
C ILE A 88 6.16 -6.34 -15.86
N GLY A 89 4.88 -6.32 -15.54
CA GLY A 89 3.98 -7.48 -15.72
C GLY A 89 4.06 -8.52 -14.61
N ARG A 90 4.91 -8.29 -13.59
CA ARG A 90 4.95 -9.10 -12.38
C ARG A 90 3.81 -8.78 -11.43
N THR A 91 3.53 -9.71 -10.52
CA THR A 91 2.50 -9.54 -9.50
C THR A 91 3.13 -9.03 -8.21
N LEU A 92 2.52 -8.00 -7.64
CA LEU A 92 2.81 -7.56 -6.29
C LEU A 92 1.77 -8.13 -5.33
N SER A 93 2.24 -8.80 -4.28
CA SER A 93 1.46 -9.26 -3.16
C SER A 93 1.80 -8.42 -1.92
N LEU A 94 0.77 -8.12 -1.13
CA LEU A 94 0.89 -7.35 0.10
C LEU A 94 0.23 -8.13 1.23
N TYR A 95 1.00 -8.41 2.27
CA TYR A 95 0.58 -9.15 3.44
C TYR A 95 0.70 -8.28 4.69
N ARG A 96 -0.20 -8.50 5.65
CA ARG A 96 -0.10 -7.97 7.00
C ARG A 96 0.25 -9.10 7.94
N ASP A 97 1.17 -8.84 8.86
CA ASP A 97 1.51 -9.78 9.92
C ASP A 97 0.33 -9.95 10.90
N GLU A 98 0.00 -11.20 11.25
CA GLU A 98 -1.11 -11.52 12.15
C GLU A 98 -0.78 -11.24 13.62
N GLU A 99 0.48 -11.41 14.02
CA GLU A 99 0.96 -11.15 15.39
C GLU A 99 1.21 -9.66 15.60
N ASN A 100 1.69 -8.97 14.56
CA ASN A 100 1.92 -7.53 14.58
C ASN A 100 1.21 -6.80 13.43
N PRO A 101 -0.04 -6.34 13.63
CA PRO A 101 -0.86 -5.77 12.54
C PRO A 101 -0.37 -4.40 12.03
N THR A 102 0.73 -3.87 12.56
CA THR A 102 1.39 -2.67 12.03
C THR A 102 2.62 -2.99 11.17
N ARG A 103 2.91 -4.28 10.92
CA ARG A 103 3.99 -4.74 10.05
C ARG A 103 3.45 -5.41 8.80
N PHE A 104 4.19 -5.25 7.70
CA PHE A 104 3.76 -5.69 6.39
C PHE A 104 4.89 -6.32 5.58
N LEU A 105 4.53 -7.20 4.65
CA LEU A 105 5.42 -7.78 3.66
C LEU A 105 4.93 -7.39 2.27
N LEU A 106 5.85 -6.88 1.45
CA LEU A 106 5.67 -6.65 0.02
C LEU A 106 6.50 -7.67 -0.74
N GLU A 107 5.83 -8.46 -1.57
CA GLU A 107 6.48 -9.46 -2.41
C GLU A 107 6.18 -9.19 -3.89
N ILE A 108 7.22 -9.18 -4.72
CA ILE A 108 7.11 -9.08 -6.18
C ILE A 108 7.73 -10.34 -6.79
N ASP A 109 6.92 -11.15 -7.49
CA ASP A 109 7.36 -12.36 -8.23
C ASP A 109 8.10 -12.02 -9.55
#